data_AF-A0A1F5BWQ1-F1
#
_entry.id   AF-A0A1F5BWQ1-F1
#
_cell.length_a   1.000
_cell.length_b   1.000
_cell.length_c   1.000
_cell.angle_alpha   90.00
_cell.angle_beta   90.00
_cell.angle_gamma   90.00
#
_symmetry.space_group_name_H-M   'P 1'
#
loop_
_entity.id
_entity.type
_entity.pdbx_description
1 polymer ?
#
loop_
_entity_poly.entity_id
_entity_poly.type
_entity_poly.pdbx_seq_one_letter_code
_entity_poly.pdbx_strand_id
1 'polypeptide(L)'
;MSSEWYRQYYERNCRNGASANRGSLAGIFAAFLITRQIFCGAGKIGVEREKSESFYLREQKFRHFTGRSERCGEYVESDIVDSVTSKTSNGVETEETPATPVDKDAYRFQISQRADFFTRLYSTETTRERGIINTRDRSYLNDFDFSRLHVIIGDSNMAEWSIFLKTGVTALILDWLSSGFAERLGHLAFKEPVKALREISFDLTCKKAVIKLANGTTVSALDVQKELLKAVKEYRGNNLTSVEADVIEKWSYALDALERDPSLLDDKLDWRIKKRIFERYLAKCGANWDNCGRKTIKTKKSGVAENLGCWLKQLDIEYHNINPDTGVYHVLQNQGAIKRIVSDEEISNAVGNPPTDTRAYIRGMAARHLKELITDMHWHILEIHGLGRVQLDPFDCTKGIVDVLLKKFR
;
A
#
# COMPACT_ATOMS: atom_id res chain seq x y z
N MET A 1 15.17 -4.80 -17.30
CA MET A 1 15.80 -4.77 -15.97
C MET A 1 16.28 -6.18 -15.64
N SER A 2 17.57 -6.45 -15.76
CA SER A 2 18.13 -7.81 -15.55
C SER A 2 18.09 -8.18 -14.06
N SER A 3 17.66 -9.40 -13.80
CA SER A 3 17.43 -9.97 -12.47
C SER A 3 18.68 -10.63 -11.88
N GLU A 4 19.87 -10.11 -12.15
CA GLU A 4 21.11 -10.81 -11.81
C GLU A 4 21.28 -11.00 -10.31
N TRP A 5 20.92 -10.01 -9.49
CA TRP A 5 20.91 -10.17 -8.03
C TRP A 5 19.86 -11.19 -7.56
N TYR A 6 18.65 -11.16 -8.14
CA TYR A 6 17.56 -12.04 -7.74
C TYR A 6 17.86 -13.49 -8.16
N ARG A 7 18.48 -13.66 -9.32
CA ARG A 7 18.99 -14.93 -9.83
C ARG A 7 20.15 -15.44 -8.98
N GLN A 8 21.15 -14.62 -8.69
CA GLN A 8 22.23 -14.98 -7.76
C GLN A 8 21.68 -15.32 -6.37
N TYR A 9 20.68 -14.57 -5.89
CA TYR A 9 19.98 -14.84 -4.63
C TYR A 9 19.23 -16.18 -4.68
N TYR A 10 18.45 -16.43 -5.72
CA TYR A 10 17.64 -17.64 -5.90
C TYR A 10 18.54 -18.89 -6.09
N GLU A 11 19.55 -18.80 -6.95
CA GLU A 11 20.50 -19.88 -7.21
C GLU A 11 21.37 -20.20 -5.98
N ARG A 12 21.88 -19.19 -5.26
CA ARG A 12 22.72 -19.40 -4.06
C ARG A 12 21.92 -19.81 -2.83
N ASN A 13 20.70 -19.31 -2.64
CA ASN A 13 19.98 -19.45 -1.36
C ASN A 13 18.73 -20.33 -1.41
N CYS A 14 18.08 -20.50 -2.57
CA CYS A 14 16.89 -21.36 -2.69
C CYS A 14 17.22 -22.75 -3.25
N ARG A 15 18.31 -22.90 -4.02
CA ARG A 15 18.68 -24.17 -4.66
C ARG A 15 19.66 -25.02 -3.84
N ASN A 16 20.57 -24.39 -3.11
CA ASN A 16 21.54 -25.07 -2.26
C ASN A 16 21.34 -24.61 -0.81
N GLY A 17 20.97 -25.53 0.09
CA GLY A 17 20.76 -25.28 1.51
C GLY A 17 22.04 -24.96 2.28
N ALA A 18 22.81 -23.96 1.84
CA ALA A 18 24.11 -23.60 2.40
C ALA A 18 24.01 -22.40 3.36
N SER A 19 24.32 -22.65 4.63
CA SER A 19 24.55 -21.66 5.68
C SER A 19 25.98 -21.12 5.61
N ALA A 20 26.19 -19.92 5.05
CA ALA A 20 27.41 -19.14 5.34
C ALA A 20 27.40 -17.68 4.86
N ASN A 21 26.59 -17.29 3.86
CA ASN A 21 26.59 -15.92 3.32
C ASN A 21 25.17 -15.33 3.10
N ARG A 22 24.30 -15.45 4.11
CA ARG A 22 22.87 -15.04 4.04
C ARG A 22 22.60 -13.52 4.12
N GLY A 23 23.60 -12.66 3.87
CA GLY A 23 23.73 -11.38 4.58
C GLY A 23 23.22 -10.08 3.93
N SER A 24 23.76 -9.61 2.79
CA SER A 24 23.71 -8.17 2.49
C SER A 24 22.45 -7.74 1.72
N LEU A 25 22.28 -8.13 0.46
CA LEU A 25 21.25 -7.53 -0.42
C LEU A 25 19.81 -7.90 -0.05
N ALA A 26 19.53 -9.17 0.25
CA ALA A 26 18.19 -9.59 0.68
C ALA A 26 17.84 -9.03 2.07
N GLY A 27 18.84 -8.88 2.95
CA GLY A 27 18.69 -8.22 4.24
C GLY A 27 18.34 -6.74 4.09
N ILE A 28 19.04 -6.02 3.21
CA ILE A 28 18.74 -4.62 2.87
C ILE A 28 17.36 -4.50 2.25
N PHE A 29 17.02 -5.36 1.28
CA PHE A 29 15.73 -5.31 0.63
C PHE A 29 14.59 -5.62 1.60
N ALA A 30 14.76 -6.58 2.51
CA ALA A 30 13.82 -6.83 3.59
C ALA A 30 13.68 -5.61 4.51
N ALA A 31 14.80 -4.99 4.93
CA ALA A 31 14.78 -3.78 5.74
C ALA A 31 14.01 -2.64 5.06
N PHE A 32 14.23 -2.42 3.76
CA PHE A 32 13.45 -1.50 2.94
C PHE A 32 11.95 -1.85 2.92
N LEU A 33 11.61 -3.09 2.59
CA LEU A 33 10.22 -3.55 2.50
C LEU A 33 9.46 -3.43 3.83
N ILE A 34 10.17 -3.65 4.94
CA ILE A 34 9.62 -3.55 6.29
C ILE A 34 9.39 -2.10 6.68
N THR A 35 10.33 -1.20 6.36
CA THR A 35 10.29 0.21 6.79
C THR A 35 9.47 1.10 5.86
N ARG A 36 9.27 0.73 4.58
CA ARG A 36 8.47 1.55 3.64
C ARG A 36 7.02 1.74 4.06
N GLN A 37 6.49 0.91 4.97
CA GLN A 37 5.15 1.08 5.52
C GLN A 37 4.94 2.47 6.16
N ILE A 38 5.99 3.16 6.60
CA ILE A 38 5.86 4.52 7.17
C ILE A 38 5.31 5.54 6.16
N PHE A 39 5.46 5.30 4.85
CA PHE A 39 4.88 6.15 3.79
C PHE A 39 3.88 5.45 2.88
N CYS A 40 3.79 4.11 2.89
CA CYS A 40 2.80 3.38 2.09
C CYS A 40 1.84 2.49 2.89
N GLY A 41 1.87 2.56 4.22
CA GLY A 41 0.88 1.90 5.06
C GLY A 41 -0.50 2.49 4.85
N ALA A 42 -1.51 1.65 4.76
CA ALA A 42 -2.89 2.09 4.64
C ALA A 42 -3.49 2.45 5.99
N GLY A 43 -2.99 1.90 7.09
CA GLY A 43 -3.54 2.03 8.43
C GLY A 43 -4.62 0.97 8.72
N LYS A 44 -4.74 0.51 9.97
CA LYS A 44 -5.92 -0.21 10.46
C LYS A 44 -6.17 0.02 11.93
N ILE A 45 -7.40 -0.27 12.36
CA ILE A 45 -7.78 -0.38 13.76
C ILE A 45 -7.86 -1.85 14.18
N GLY A 46 -7.13 -2.19 15.25
CA GLY A 46 -7.10 -3.51 15.84
C GLY A 46 -5.78 -4.25 15.60
N VAL A 47 -5.60 -5.35 16.34
CA VAL A 47 -4.41 -6.20 16.30
C VAL A 47 -4.82 -7.64 16.06
N GLU A 48 -4.12 -8.32 15.17
CA GLU A 48 -4.31 -9.75 14.97
C GLU A 48 -3.42 -10.52 15.94
N ARG A 49 -4.02 -11.37 16.79
CA ARG A 49 -3.28 -12.31 17.65
C ARG A 49 -3.47 -13.73 17.12
N GLU A 50 -2.45 -14.59 17.28
CA GLU A 50 -2.53 -16.03 16.95
C GLU A 50 -3.64 -16.78 17.71
N LYS A 51 -4.23 -16.17 18.76
CA LYS A 51 -5.35 -16.71 19.55
C LYS A 51 -6.40 -15.64 19.87
N SER A 52 -6.87 -14.86 18.90
CA SER A 52 -8.10 -14.09 19.14
C SER A 52 -9.30 -15.00 18.90
N GLU A 53 -10.06 -15.30 19.96
CA GLU A 53 -11.44 -15.75 19.79
C GLU A 53 -12.12 -14.73 18.88
N SER A 54 -12.71 -15.24 17.81
CA SER A 54 -13.45 -14.44 16.85
C SER A 54 -14.55 -13.70 17.59
N PHE A 55 -14.34 -12.40 17.85
CA PHE A 55 -15.46 -11.49 18.09
C PHE A 55 -16.22 -11.42 16.76
N TYR A 56 -17.12 -12.39 16.57
CA TYR A 56 -18.07 -12.40 15.49
C TYR A 56 -18.80 -11.05 15.53
N LEU A 57 -18.54 -10.22 14.51
CA LEU A 57 -19.42 -9.13 14.13
C LEU A 57 -20.77 -9.78 13.80
N ARG A 58 -21.63 -9.99 14.81
CA ARG A 58 -23.02 -10.41 14.61
C ARG A 58 -23.67 -9.34 13.74
N GLU A 59 -24.07 -9.73 12.53
CA GLU A 59 -24.91 -9.01 11.56
C GLU A 59 -25.09 -7.50 11.82
N GLN A 60 -24.00 -6.73 11.80
CA GLN A 60 -24.13 -5.29 11.63
C GLN A 60 -24.30 -5.05 10.14
N LYS A 61 -25.51 -4.63 9.73
CA LYS A 61 -25.75 -4.17 8.36
C LYS A 61 -24.75 -3.05 8.05
N PHE A 62 -23.77 -3.33 7.18
CA PHE A 62 -22.84 -2.32 6.67
C PHE A 62 -23.64 -1.17 6.06
N ARG A 63 -23.60 0.01 6.70
CA ARG A 63 -24.40 1.16 6.27
C ARG A 63 -23.61 2.00 5.28
N HIS A 64 -24.20 2.19 4.11
CA HIS A 64 -23.60 2.98 3.03
C HIS A 64 -23.67 4.48 3.36
N PHE A 65 -22.53 5.16 3.23
CA PHE A 65 -22.40 6.61 3.43
C PHE A 65 -23.03 7.40 2.27
N THR A 66 -24.29 7.80 2.36
CA THR A 66 -24.92 8.58 1.26
C THR A 66 -24.50 10.06 1.31
N GLY A 67 -23.51 10.43 0.51
CA GLY A 67 -22.89 11.77 0.46
C GLY A 67 -23.71 12.92 -0.15
N ARG A 68 -25.00 12.74 -0.49
CA ARG A 68 -25.80 13.85 -1.05
C ARG A 68 -26.17 14.89 0.01
N SER A 69 -25.74 16.14 -0.20
CA SER A 69 -26.21 17.38 0.41
C SER A 69 -26.76 18.29 -0.71
N GLU A 70 -27.93 18.90 -0.52
CA GLU A 70 -28.68 19.68 -1.53
C GLU A 70 -28.31 21.17 -1.63
N ARG A 71 -27.11 21.61 -1.20
CA ARG A 71 -26.73 23.03 -1.34
C ARG A 71 -25.28 23.20 -1.77
N CYS A 72 -25.09 23.79 -2.96
CA CYS A 72 -23.81 24.31 -3.41
C CYS A 72 -23.49 25.60 -2.65
N GLY A 73 -22.47 25.54 -1.80
CA GLY A 73 -21.83 26.66 -1.14
C GLY A 73 -20.47 26.20 -0.62
N GLU A 74 -19.49 27.09 -0.58
CA GLU A 74 -18.12 26.80 -0.14
C GLU A 74 -18.11 26.17 1.27
N TYR A 75 -17.59 24.95 1.39
CA TYR A 75 -17.57 24.18 2.63
C TYR A 75 -16.18 24.22 3.29
N VAL A 76 -16.15 24.44 4.61
CA VAL A 76 -14.95 24.47 5.44
C VAL A 76 -14.71 23.06 6.00
N GLU A 77 -13.46 22.67 6.27
CA GLU A 77 -13.06 21.32 6.74
C GLU A 77 -13.84 20.80 7.97
N SER A 78 -14.44 21.70 8.76
CA SER A 78 -15.40 21.38 9.84
C SER A 78 -16.64 20.63 9.34
N ASP A 79 -17.12 20.95 8.15
CA ASP A 79 -18.30 20.38 7.51
C ASP A 79 -18.07 18.97 6.94
N ILE A 80 -16.82 18.49 6.91
CA ILE A 80 -16.45 17.16 6.42
C ILE A 80 -16.66 16.13 7.52
N VAL A 81 -16.04 16.41 8.69
CA VAL A 81 -16.42 15.71 9.91
C VAL A 81 -17.90 15.95 10.10
N ASP A 82 -18.44 17.16 10.02
CA ASP A 82 -19.88 17.39 10.06
C ASP A 82 -20.65 17.06 8.76
N SER A 83 -20.24 16.20 7.84
CA SER A 83 -21.16 15.71 6.75
C SER A 83 -21.13 14.21 6.68
N VAL A 84 -19.95 13.63 6.90
CA VAL A 84 -19.76 12.28 7.44
C VAL A 84 -20.43 12.18 8.83
N THR A 85 -20.49 13.28 9.60
CA THR A 85 -21.12 13.35 10.93
C THR A 85 -22.31 14.30 11.08
N SER A 86 -22.68 15.31 10.25
CA SER A 86 -23.93 16.10 10.55
C SER A 86 -25.21 15.32 10.37
N LYS A 87 -25.20 14.31 9.49
CA LYS A 87 -26.26 13.30 9.44
C LYS A 87 -26.32 12.47 10.72
N THR A 88 -25.37 12.65 11.66
CA THR A 88 -25.29 11.99 12.97
C THR A 88 -25.01 12.94 14.18
N SER A 89 -24.74 14.25 14.04
CA SER A 89 -24.00 15.04 15.08
C SER A 89 -24.68 16.24 15.74
N ASN A 90 -25.89 16.69 15.36
CA ASN A 90 -26.68 17.54 16.29
C ASN A 90 -27.25 16.62 17.38
N GLY A 91 -26.49 16.46 18.47
CA GLY A 91 -26.89 15.70 19.66
C GLY A 91 -26.22 14.32 19.77
N VAL A 92 -24.89 14.27 19.93
CA VAL A 92 -24.24 13.04 20.43
C VAL A 92 -24.37 13.05 21.96
N GLU A 93 -25.39 12.39 22.48
CA GLU A 93 -25.44 12.04 23.90
C GLU A 93 -24.43 10.92 24.16
N THR A 94 -23.46 11.16 25.04
CA THR A 94 -22.49 10.17 25.48
C THR A 94 -22.89 9.64 26.86
N GLU A 95 -23.16 8.35 26.96
CA GLU A 95 -23.36 7.65 28.24
C GLU A 95 -22.22 6.63 28.44
N GLU A 96 -21.64 6.61 29.63
CA GLU A 96 -20.67 5.59 30.04
C GLU A 96 -21.41 4.35 30.54
N THR A 97 -21.34 3.24 29.79
CA THR A 97 -21.85 1.94 30.24
C THR A 97 -20.85 1.22 31.15
N PRO A 98 -21.29 0.39 32.12
CA PRO A 98 -20.41 -0.30 33.05
C PRO A 98 -19.37 -1.18 32.35
N ALA A 99 -18.15 -1.18 32.90
CA ALA A 99 -16.94 -1.74 32.31
C ALA A 99 -17.00 -3.25 32.10
N THR A 100 -17.31 -3.69 30.88
CA THR A 100 -16.80 -4.98 30.39
C THR A 100 -15.30 -4.84 30.16
N PRO A 101 -14.45 -5.85 30.43
CA PRO A 101 -13.03 -5.80 30.12
C PRO A 101 -12.84 -5.70 28.59
N VAL A 102 -12.65 -4.49 28.10
CA VAL A 102 -12.33 -4.27 26.69
C VAL A 102 -10.83 -4.49 26.50
N ASP A 103 -10.48 -5.45 25.64
CA ASP A 103 -9.09 -5.65 25.21
C ASP A 103 -8.56 -4.34 24.62
N LYS A 104 -7.56 -3.74 25.26
CA LYS A 104 -6.98 -2.45 24.85
C LYS A 104 -6.43 -2.51 23.42
N ASP A 105 -5.99 -3.68 22.96
CA ASP A 105 -5.48 -3.85 21.61
C ASP A 105 -6.58 -4.00 20.55
N ALA A 106 -7.84 -4.23 20.96
CA ALA A 106 -8.94 -4.41 20.01
C ALA A 106 -9.20 -3.16 19.15
N TYR A 107 -8.86 -1.97 19.65
CA TYR A 107 -9.11 -0.69 18.98
C TYR A 107 -7.85 0.15 18.77
N ARG A 108 -6.66 -0.45 18.88
CA ARG A 108 -5.41 0.25 18.65
C ARG A 108 -5.20 0.54 17.17
N PHE A 109 -4.84 1.77 16.82
CA PHE A 109 -4.47 2.12 15.45
C PHE A 109 -3.01 1.74 15.15
N GLN A 110 -2.76 1.20 13.97
CA GLN A 110 -1.42 0.85 13.47
C GLN A 110 -1.26 1.23 12.00
N ILE A 111 -0.01 1.40 11.55
CA ILE A 111 0.35 1.91 10.21
C ILE A 111 0.02 0.93 9.09
N SER A 112 0.25 -0.36 9.29
CA SER A 112 0.04 -1.37 8.24
C SER A 112 -1.11 -2.30 8.54
N GLN A 113 -1.91 -2.58 7.51
CA GLN A 113 -2.94 -3.62 7.58
C GLN A 113 -2.33 -5.02 7.61
N ARG A 114 -1.22 -5.18 6.88
CA ARG A 114 -0.61 -6.47 6.54
C ARG A 114 0.43 -6.95 7.56
N ALA A 115 1.04 -6.05 8.33
CA ALA A 115 2.19 -6.37 9.20
C ALA A 115 1.99 -7.59 10.12
N ASP A 116 0.83 -7.72 10.76
CA ASP A 116 0.56 -8.83 11.69
C ASP A 116 0.51 -10.21 11.00
N PHE A 117 0.19 -10.25 9.70
CA PHE A 117 -0.06 -11.50 8.97
C PHE A 117 1.18 -12.16 8.38
N PHE A 118 2.35 -11.55 8.54
CA PHE A 118 3.63 -12.11 8.13
C PHE A 118 4.28 -12.87 9.28
N THR A 119 4.82 -14.03 8.98
CA THR A 119 5.40 -14.94 9.99
C THR A 119 6.80 -15.40 9.64
N ARG A 120 7.24 -15.22 8.39
CA ARG A 120 8.56 -15.65 7.91
C ARG A 120 9.27 -14.53 7.16
N LEU A 121 10.60 -14.61 7.08
CA LEU A 121 11.38 -13.73 6.20
C LEU A 121 11.21 -14.13 4.72
N TYR A 122 11.25 -15.42 4.44
CA TYR A 122 11.12 -15.99 3.10
C TYR A 122 9.97 -17.00 3.04
N SER A 123 9.20 -16.99 1.96
CA SER A 123 8.14 -17.97 1.71
C SER A 123 7.71 -17.94 0.24
N THR A 124 7.24 -19.06 -0.32
CA THR A 124 6.54 -19.07 -1.61
C THR A 124 5.03 -18.84 -1.44
N GLU A 125 4.52 -18.96 -0.21
CA GLU A 125 3.11 -18.87 0.12
C GLU A 125 2.59 -17.44 0.15
N THR A 126 1.31 -17.28 -0.18
CA THR A 126 0.62 -15.99 -0.26
C THR A 126 -0.58 -15.89 0.70
N THR A 127 -1.12 -17.02 1.14
CA THR A 127 -2.33 -17.13 1.97
C THR A 127 -2.06 -17.65 3.38
N ARG A 128 -1.01 -18.46 3.56
CA ARG A 128 -0.52 -18.96 4.85
C ARG A 128 0.97 -18.65 4.96
N GLU A 129 1.53 -18.71 6.17
CA GLU A 129 2.97 -18.57 6.43
C GLU A 129 3.69 -17.52 5.58
N ARG A 130 3.13 -16.31 5.53
CA ARG A 130 3.54 -15.30 4.55
C ARG A 130 4.97 -14.84 4.85
N GLY A 131 5.77 -14.82 3.78
CA GLY A 131 7.18 -14.38 3.81
C GLY A 131 7.31 -12.94 3.36
N ILE A 132 8.08 -12.12 4.11
CA ILE A 132 8.37 -10.72 3.77
C ILE A 132 8.89 -10.61 2.32
N ILE A 133 9.81 -11.50 1.95
CA ILE A 133 10.26 -11.73 0.59
C ILE A 133 9.55 -12.99 0.08
N ASN A 134 8.70 -12.83 -0.93
CA ASN A 134 8.07 -13.96 -1.58
C ASN A 134 8.95 -14.47 -2.73
N THR A 135 9.29 -15.76 -2.70
CA THR A 135 10.24 -16.39 -3.63
C THR A 135 9.55 -17.13 -4.77
N ARG A 136 8.24 -16.93 -4.95
CA ARG A 136 7.48 -17.56 -6.04
C ARG A 136 7.94 -16.98 -7.37
N ASP A 137 8.42 -17.85 -8.25
CA ASP A 137 8.80 -17.46 -9.60
C ASP A 137 7.73 -17.86 -10.63
N ARG A 138 7.18 -16.86 -11.30
CA ARG A 138 6.34 -16.99 -12.50
C ARG A 138 6.63 -15.78 -13.37
N SER A 139 7.74 -15.82 -14.10
CA SER A 139 8.28 -14.70 -14.88
C SER A 139 7.36 -14.24 -16.02
N TYR A 140 6.54 -15.15 -16.58
CA TYR A 140 5.77 -14.92 -17.82
C TYR A 140 6.67 -14.44 -18.97
N LEU A 141 7.89 -14.97 -18.97
CA LEU A 141 8.97 -14.73 -19.93
C LEU A 141 9.54 -16.10 -20.32
N ASN A 142 9.85 -16.25 -21.60
CA ASN A 142 10.55 -17.45 -22.11
C ASN A 142 12.07 -17.29 -22.01
N ASP A 143 12.54 -16.24 -21.35
CA ASP A 143 13.94 -15.88 -21.20
C ASP A 143 14.40 -16.15 -19.77
N PHE A 144 15.53 -16.83 -19.62
CA PHE A 144 16.14 -17.15 -18.33
C PHE A 144 16.82 -15.92 -17.68
N ASP A 145 17.03 -14.84 -18.43
CA ASP A 145 17.73 -13.64 -17.96
C ASP A 145 16.85 -12.70 -17.12
N PHE A 146 15.55 -13.01 -17.06
CA PHE A 146 14.57 -12.22 -16.32
C PHE A 146 13.74 -13.07 -15.36
N SER A 147 13.58 -12.56 -14.14
CA SER A 147 12.67 -13.10 -13.12
C SER A 147 11.62 -12.07 -12.72
N ARG A 148 10.44 -12.52 -12.30
CA ARG A 148 9.40 -11.63 -11.75
C ARG A 148 9.43 -11.68 -10.23
N LEU A 149 9.93 -10.62 -9.62
CA LEU A 149 9.86 -10.44 -8.17
C LEU A 149 8.40 -10.25 -7.73
N HIS A 150 7.91 -11.12 -6.85
CA HIS A 150 6.56 -11.05 -6.31
C HIS A 150 6.59 -10.43 -4.90
N VAL A 151 5.99 -9.25 -4.73
CA VAL A 151 5.99 -8.54 -3.44
C VAL A 151 4.56 -8.50 -2.88
N ILE A 152 4.35 -9.11 -1.71
CA ILE A 152 3.01 -9.30 -1.10
C ILE A 152 2.78 -8.54 0.21
N ILE A 153 3.78 -7.80 0.68
CA ILE A 153 3.82 -7.14 1.98
C ILE A 153 3.14 -5.76 2.00
N GLY A 154 2.98 -5.12 0.84
CA GLY A 154 2.36 -3.81 0.75
C GLY A 154 0.85 -3.86 1.02
N ASP A 155 0.32 -2.80 1.63
CA ASP A 155 -1.11 -2.59 1.78
C ASP A 155 -1.74 -2.14 0.45
N SER A 156 -3.07 -2.24 0.37
CA SER A 156 -3.86 -1.61 -0.68
C SER A 156 -4.08 -0.14 -0.32
N ASN A 157 -3.63 0.77 -1.18
CA ASN A 157 -3.66 2.20 -0.93
C ASN A 157 -4.81 2.85 -1.72
N MET A 158 -5.47 3.85 -1.12
CA MET A 158 -6.42 4.72 -1.82
C MET A 158 -5.69 5.98 -2.29
N ALA A 159 -4.87 6.57 -1.42
CA ALA A 159 -4.12 7.78 -1.70
C ALA A 159 -3.08 7.58 -2.81
N GLU A 160 -3.20 8.37 -3.89
CA GLU A 160 -2.29 8.34 -5.04
C GLU A 160 -0.83 8.59 -4.64
N TRP A 161 -0.60 9.46 -3.65
CA TRP A 161 0.73 9.69 -3.07
C TRP A 161 1.34 8.41 -2.45
N SER A 162 0.55 7.65 -1.68
CA SER A 162 1.00 6.38 -1.11
C SER A 162 1.26 5.33 -2.20
N ILE A 163 0.43 5.27 -3.25
CA ILE A 163 0.66 4.39 -4.41
C ILE A 163 1.97 4.77 -5.12
N PHE A 164 2.14 6.05 -5.43
CA PHE A 164 3.28 6.58 -6.17
C PHE A 164 4.60 6.34 -5.44
N LEU A 165 4.66 6.64 -4.14
CA LEU A 165 5.84 6.35 -3.32
C LEU A 165 6.08 4.84 -3.19
N LYS A 166 5.03 4.03 -2.99
CA LYS A 166 5.16 2.56 -2.88
C LYS A 166 5.82 1.97 -4.12
N THR A 167 5.40 2.36 -5.31
CA THR A 167 5.91 1.81 -6.57
C THR A 167 7.23 2.46 -6.98
N GLY A 168 7.29 3.80 -6.98
CA GLY A 168 8.45 4.57 -7.44
C GLY A 168 9.69 4.32 -6.59
N VAL A 169 9.56 4.41 -5.25
CA VAL A 169 10.71 4.17 -4.35
C VAL A 169 11.17 2.72 -4.46
N THR A 170 10.25 1.76 -4.59
CA THR A 170 10.62 0.35 -4.80
C THR A 170 11.40 0.15 -6.10
N ALA A 171 11.01 0.81 -7.19
CA ALA A 171 11.72 0.72 -8.46
C ALA A 171 13.15 1.29 -8.35
N LEU A 172 13.32 2.45 -7.71
CA LEU A 172 14.63 3.06 -7.46
C LEU A 172 15.53 2.15 -6.60
N ILE A 173 14.96 1.55 -5.55
CA ILE A 173 15.69 0.64 -4.66
C ILE A 173 16.11 -0.64 -5.40
N LEU A 174 15.25 -1.21 -6.24
CA LEU A 174 15.59 -2.40 -7.02
C LEU A 174 16.70 -2.12 -8.04
N ASP A 175 16.67 -0.96 -8.69
CA ASP A 175 17.73 -0.55 -9.60
C ASP A 175 19.06 -0.34 -8.86
N TRP A 176 19.02 0.38 -7.73
CA TRP A 176 20.19 0.58 -6.87
C TRP A 176 20.76 -0.73 -6.32
N LEU A 177 19.92 -1.67 -5.88
CA LEU A 177 20.36 -3.00 -5.43
C LEU A 177 21.06 -3.79 -6.54
N SER A 178 20.67 -3.56 -7.80
CA SER A 178 21.25 -4.23 -8.98
C SER A 178 22.57 -3.61 -9.44
N SER A 179 22.95 -2.44 -8.90
CA SER A 179 24.14 -1.69 -9.32
C SER A 179 25.48 -2.20 -8.74
N GLY A 180 25.44 -3.10 -7.75
CA GLY A 180 26.61 -3.53 -6.99
C GLY A 180 27.06 -2.56 -5.88
N PHE A 181 26.52 -1.33 -5.80
CA PHE A 181 26.87 -0.37 -4.74
C PHE A 181 26.22 -0.67 -3.38
N ALA A 182 25.21 -1.53 -3.36
CA ALA A 182 24.36 -1.73 -2.20
C ALA A 182 25.02 -2.51 -1.06
N GLU A 183 26.10 -3.25 -1.31
CA GLU A 183 26.80 -4.01 -0.26
C GLU A 183 27.28 -3.13 0.91
N ARG A 184 27.53 -1.84 0.64
CA ARG A 184 27.92 -0.84 1.66
C ARG A 184 26.88 -0.66 2.77
N LEU A 185 25.60 -0.91 2.49
CA LEU A 185 24.53 -0.85 3.48
C LEU A 185 24.14 -2.22 4.06
N GLY A 186 24.99 -3.25 3.92
CA GLY A 186 24.73 -4.58 4.48
C GLY A 186 24.48 -4.58 6.00
N HIS A 187 24.94 -3.55 6.71
CA HIS A 187 24.72 -3.36 8.14
C HIS A 187 23.25 -3.07 8.50
N LEU A 188 22.40 -2.66 7.55
CA LEU A 188 20.97 -2.41 7.75
C LEU A 188 20.12 -3.68 7.84
N ALA A 189 20.71 -4.88 7.70
CA ALA A 189 19.98 -6.12 7.87
C ALA A 189 19.45 -6.27 9.31
N PHE A 190 18.14 -6.53 9.45
CA PHE A 190 17.49 -6.68 10.75
C PHE A 190 17.75 -8.05 11.37
N LYS A 191 17.98 -8.08 12.69
CA LYS A 191 18.16 -9.33 13.45
C LYS A 191 16.87 -10.15 13.50
N GLU A 192 15.73 -9.50 13.69
CA GLU A 192 14.40 -10.14 13.80
C GLU A 192 13.40 -9.46 12.85
N PRO A 193 13.46 -9.70 11.52
CA PRO A 193 12.71 -8.93 10.52
C PRO A 193 11.17 -8.96 10.71
N VAL A 194 10.61 -10.11 11.07
CA VAL A 194 9.16 -10.27 11.29
C VAL A 194 8.69 -9.48 12.52
N LYS A 195 9.49 -9.47 13.59
CA LYS A 195 9.21 -8.69 14.79
C LYS A 195 9.30 -7.19 14.50
N ALA A 196 10.36 -6.77 13.81
CA ALA A 196 10.54 -5.39 13.38
C ALA A 196 9.35 -4.89 12.54
N LEU A 197 8.83 -5.70 11.62
CA LEU A 197 7.65 -5.36 10.82
C LEU A 197 6.44 -4.98 11.67
N ARG A 198 6.15 -5.76 12.71
CA ARG A 198 5.02 -5.52 13.63
C ARG A 198 5.30 -4.31 14.53
N GLU A 199 6.49 -4.23 15.13
CA GLU A 199 6.87 -3.13 16.03
C GLU A 199 6.81 -1.77 15.34
N ILE A 200 7.25 -1.68 14.08
CA ILE A 200 7.16 -0.45 13.29
C ILE A 200 5.70 -0.08 13.00
N SER A 201 4.85 -1.06 12.68
CA SER A 201 3.43 -0.81 12.43
C SER A 201 2.75 -0.15 13.65
N PHE A 202 3.17 -0.52 14.86
CA PHE A 202 2.64 0.03 16.11
C PHE A 202 3.20 1.41 16.49
N ASP A 203 4.30 1.83 15.90
CA ASP A 203 4.93 3.10 16.20
C ASP A 203 4.49 4.19 15.23
N LEU A 204 3.37 4.85 15.56
CA LEU A 204 2.84 5.97 14.78
C LEU A 204 3.77 7.19 14.70
N THR A 205 4.86 7.23 15.49
CA THR A 205 5.87 8.29 15.41
C THR A 205 6.98 7.97 14.41
N CYS A 206 7.07 6.72 13.95
CA CYS A 206 8.12 6.17 13.06
C CYS A 206 9.56 6.27 13.62
N LYS A 207 9.73 6.71 14.87
CA LYS A 207 11.01 7.08 15.50
C LYS A 207 11.34 6.29 16.76
N LYS A 208 10.34 5.71 17.43
CA LYS A 208 10.46 5.06 18.74
C LYS A 208 10.74 3.56 18.66
N ALA A 209 10.32 2.88 17.59
CA ALA A 209 10.62 1.46 17.43
C ALA A 209 12.13 1.24 17.34
N VAL A 210 12.70 0.51 18.31
CA VAL A 210 14.13 0.23 18.42
C VAL A 210 14.44 -1.09 17.73
N ILE A 211 14.80 -1.04 16.45
CA ILE A 211 15.02 -2.24 15.64
C ILE A 211 16.46 -2.67 15.80
N LYS A 212 16.68 -3.90 16.28
CA LYS A 212 18.03 -4.48 16.39
C LYS A 212 18.56 -4.88 15.01
N LEU A 213 19.70 -4.33 14.64
CA LEU A 213 20.47 -4.72 13.46
C LEU A 213 21.30 -5.98 13.73
N ALA A 214 21.71 -6.67 12.67
CA ALA A 214 22.51 -7.90 12.77
C ALA A 214 23.88 -7.67 13.43
N ASN A 215 24.42 -6.45 13.33
CA ASN A 215 25.67 -6.03 13.97
C ASN A 215 25.52 -5.65 15.46
N GLY A 216 24.32 -5.76 16.04
CA GLY A 216 24.04 -5.46 17.45
C GLY A 216 23.65 -4.01 17.75
N THR A 217 23.80 -3.09 16.78
CA THR A 217 23.31 -1.71 16.91
C THR A 217 21.80 -1.63 16.73
N THR A 218 21.22 -0.44 16.93
CA THR A 218 19.78 -0.22 16.82
C THR A 218 19.47 0.95 15.88
N VAL A 219 18.36 0.86 15.17
CA VAL A 219 17.93 1.88 14.21
C VAL A 219 16.42 2.08 14.26
N SER A 220 15.93 3.28 13.91
CA SER A 220 14.50 3.52 13.70
C SER A 220 14.08 3.23 12.25
N ALA A 221 12.77 3.09 12.00
CA ALA A 221 12.28 2.92 10.62
C ALA A 221 12.57 4.14 9.74
N LEU A 222 12.48 5.34 10.33
CA LEU A 222 12.75 6.60 9.65
C LEU A 222 14.23 6.72 9.23
N ASP A 223 15.15 6.34 10.12
CA ASP A 223 16.59 6.40 9.84
C ASP A 223 16.99 5.45 8.71
N VAL A 224 16.46 4.23 8.70
CA VAL A 224 16.67 3.27 7.60
C VAL A 224 16.24 3.88 6.26
N GLN A 225 15.06 4.50 6.20
CA GLN A 225 14.58 5.12 4.97
C GLN A 225 15.40 6.33 4.54
N LYS A 226 15.91 7.13 5.49
CA LYS A 226 16.81 8.25 5.19
C LYS A 226 18.16 7.79 4.65
N GLU A 227 18.73 6.72 5.21
CA GLU A 227 19.97 6.13 4.69
C GLU A 227 19.79 5.57 3.28
N LEU A 228 18.68 4.88 3.02
CA LEU A 228 18.34 4.37 1.69
C LEU A 228 18.14 5.52 0.68
N LEU A 229 17.44 6.59 1.07
CA LEU A 229 17.27 7.79 0.22
C LEU A 229 18.61 8.43 -0.12
N LYS A 230 19.50 8.56 0.87
CA LYS A 230 20.86 9.08 0.66
C LYS A 230 21.63 8.21 -0.33
N ALA A 231 21.63 6.90 -0.16
CA ALA A 231 22.34 5.98 -1.05
C ALA A 231 21.78 6.02 -2.49
N VAL A 232 20.46 6.10 -2.67
CA VAL A 232 19.84 6.23 -4.00
C VAL A 232 20.21 7.58 -4.65
N LYS A 233 20.20 8.68 -3.90
CA LYS A 233 20.63 10.00 -4.40
C LYS A 233 22.11 9.99 -4.83
N GLU A 234 22.98 9.39 -4.03
CA GLU A 234 24.40 9.25 -4.36
C GLU A 234 24.63 8.39 -5.61
N TYR A 235 23.88 7.30 -5.75
CA TYR A 235 23.96 6.41 -6.92
C TYR A 235 23.48 7.08 -8.21
N ARG A 236 22.33 7.77 -8.16
CA ARG A 236 21.75 8.45 -9.34
C ARG A 236 22.55 9.68 -9.75
N GLY A 237 23.13 10.40 -8.79
CA GLY A 237 23.73 11.71 -9.04
C GLY A 237 22.73 12.64 -9.73
N ASN A 238 23.18 13.32 -10.79
CA ASN A 238 22.35 14.24 -11.57
C ASN A 238 21.61 13.58 -12.75
N ASN A 239 21.76 12.26 -12.95
CA ASN A 239 21.18 11.56 -14.09
C ASN A 239 19.81 10.96 -13.72
N LEU A 240 18.81 11.83 -13.57
CA LEU A 240 17.45 11.45 -13.21
C LEU A 240 16.50 11.74 -14.36
N THR A 241 15.62 10.78 -14.68
CA THR A 241 14.41 11.10 -15.44
C THR A 241 13.51 12.02 -14.63
N SER A 242 12.57 12.72 -15.27
CA SER A 242 11.61 13.60 -14.58
C SER A 242 10.80 12.86 -13.51
N VAL A 243 10.39 11.63 -13.79
CA VAL A 243 9.64 10.79 -12.84
C VAL A 243 10.51 10.38 -11.65
N GLU A 244 11.76 10.00 -11.89
CA GLU A 244 12.66 9.62 -10.79
C GLU A 244 12.99 10.81 -9.88
N ALA A 245 13.21 11.99 -10.46
CA ALA A 245 13.38 13.23 -9.71
C ALA A 245 12.16 13.50 -8.83
N ASP A 246 10.96 13.36 -9.38
CA ASP A 246 9.71 13.58 -8.66
C ASP A 246 9.49 12.56 -7.51
N VAL A 247 9.81 11.29 -7.75
CA VAL A 247 9.78 10.26 -6.70
C VAL A 247 10.75 10.59 -5.56
N ILE A 248 11.99 10.99 -5.89
CA ILE A 248 13.01 11.33 -4.89
C ILE A 248 12.60 12.57 -4.09
N GLU A 249 12.05 13.59 -4.75
CA GLU A 249 11.56 14.80 -4.10
C GLU A 249 10.44 14.48 -3.11
N LYS A 250 9.40 13.76 -3.56
CA LYS A 250 8.26 13.38 -2.72
C LYS A 250 8.66 12.42 -1.59
N TRP A 251 9.61 11.51 -1.84
CA TRP A 251 10.14 10.63 -0.80
C TRP A 251 10.90 11.43 0.26
N SER A 252 11.77 12.35 -0.15
CA SER A 252 12.47 13.27 0.76
C SER A 252 11.49 14.10 1.60
N TYR A 253 10.50 14.70 0.95
CA TYR A 253 9.44 15.47 1.62
C TYR A 253 8.69 14.64 2.66
N ALA A 254 8.30 13.41 2.31
CA ALA A 254 7.59 12.53 3.24
C ALA A 254 8.44 12.17 4.47
N LEU A 255 9.73 11.86 4.29
CA LEU A 255 10.61 11.54 5.43
C LEU A 255 10.87 12.77 6.31
N ASP A 256 11.07 13.95 5.72
CA ASP A 256 11.28 15.19 6.46
C ASP A 256 10.03 15.61 7.25
N ALA A 257 8.84 15.45 6.64
CA ALA A 257 7.57 15.69 7.32
C ALA A 257 7.35 14.68 8.46
N LEU A 258 7.58 13.37 8.26
CA LEU A 258 7.49 12.36 9.33
C LEU A 258 8.44 12.66 10.50
N GLU A 259 9.59 13.27 10.23
CA GLU A 259 10.52 13.69 11.28
C GLU A 259 10.00 14.88 12.09
N ARG A 260 9.59 15.94 11.39
CA ARG A 260 9.40 17.29 11.97
C ARG A 260 7.94 17.63 12.23
N ASP A 261 7.11 17.54 11.20
CA ASP A 261 5.67 17.82 11.28
C ASP A 261 4.90 16.83 10.40
N PRO A 262 4.47 15.70 11.00
CA PRO A 262 3.77 14.69 10.25
C PRO A 262 2.38 15.12 9.75
N SER A 263 1.81 16.22 10.26
CA SER A 263 0.47 16.71 9.85
C SER A 263 0.45 17.17 8.39
N LEU A 264 1.61 17.55 7.84
CA LEU A 264 1.82 17.89 6.43
C LEU A 264 1.48 16.73 5.46
N LEU A 265 1.30 15.53 5.99
CA LEU A 265 1.00 14.30 5.25
C LEU A 265 -0.45 13.83 5.42
N ASP A 266 -1.28 14.56 6.18
CA ASP A 266 -2.66 14.15 6.53
C ASP A 266 -3.66 14.26 5.36
N ASP A 267 -3.22 14.74 4.20
CA ASP A 267 -3.91 14.79 2.91
C ASP A 267 -3.19 13.93 1.82
N LYS A 268 -2.07 13.28 2.16
CA LYS A 268 -1.20 12.57 1.20
C LYS A 268 -1.07 11.08 1.48
N LEU A 269 -0.88 10.67 2.73
CA LEU A 269 -0.62 9.27 3.07
C LEU A 269 -1.84 8.62 3.70
N ASP A 270 -2.24 7.42 3.26
CA ASP A 270 -3.48 6.77 3.69
C ASP A 270 -3.61 6.66 5.23
N TRP A 271 -2.58 6.11 5.89
CA TRP A 271 -2.63 5.94 7.35
C TRP A 271 -2.69 7.29 8.09
N ARG A 272 -2.13 8.35 7.51
CA ARG A 272 -2.18 9.72 8.04
C ARG A 272 -3.56 10.33 7.88
N ILE A 273 -4.14 10.20 6.68
CA ILE A 273 -5.51 10.64 6.39
C ILE A 273 -6.49 9.97 7.35
N LYS A 274 -6.43 8.64 7.49
CA LYS A 274 -7.28 7.90 8.43
C LYS A 274 -7.04 8.31 9.88
N LYS A 275 -5.78 8.42 10.30
CA LYS A 275 -5.44 8.86 11.66
C LYS A 275 -6.04 10.23 11.98
N ARG A 276 -5.91 11.20 11.08
CA ARG A 276 -6.54 12.54 11.22
C ARG A 276 -8.05 12.43 11.44
N ILE A 277 -8.74 11.63 10.61
CA ILE A 277 -10.19 11.43 10.70
C ILE A 277 -10.56 10.83 12.06
N PHE A 278 -9.87 9.77 12.47
CA PHE A 278 -10.16 9.07 13.72
C PHE A 278 -9.87 9.93 14.95
N GLU A 279 -8.74 10.63 14.98
CA GLU A 279 -8.37 11.49 16.10
C GLU A 279 -9.32 12.68 16.25
N ARG A 280 -9.80 13.27 15.15
CA ARG A 280 -10.85 14.29 15.19
C ARG A 280 -12.15 13.72 15.76
N TYR A 281 -12.55 12.51 15.35
CA TYR A 281 -13.77 11.87 15.86
C TYR A 281 -13.66 11.53 17.35
N LEU A 282 -12.51 10.99 17.78
CA LEU A 282 -12.20 10.73 19.18
C LEU A 282 -12.28 12.01 20.02
N ALA A 283 -11.63 13.09 19.58
CA ALA A 283 -11.66 14.38 20.27
C ALA A 283 -13.09 14.93 20.41
N LYS A 284 -13.90 14.86 19.35
CA LYS A 284 -15.31 15.28 19.36
C LYS A 284 -16.15 14.51 20.37
N CYS A 285 -15.84 13.23 20.60
CA CYS A 285 -16.50 12.39 21.60
C CYS A 285 -15.84 12.48 22.99
N GLY A 286 -14.86 13.37 23.20
CA GLY A 286 -14.07 13.45 24.43
C GLY A 286 -13.35 12.13 24.77
N ALA A 287 -12.99 11.35 23.75
CA ALA A 287 -12.42 10.02 23.84
C ALA A 287 -10.97 10.00 23.34
N ASN A 288 -10.28 8.89 23.57
CA ASN A 288 -8.97 8.58 23.05
C ASN A 288 -8.88 7.09 22.73
N TRP A 289 -7.75 6.64 22.17
CA TRP A 289 -7.54 5.23 21.82
C TRP A 289 -7.70 4.28 23.03
N ASP A 290 -7.34 4.72 24.25
CA ASP A 290 -7.40 3.88 25.46
C ASP A 290 -8.81 3.67 26.01
N ASN A 291 -9.74 4.59 25.72
CA ASN A 291 -11.11 4.54 26.24
C ASN A 291 -12.20 4.46 25.18
N CYS A 292 -11.87 4.53 23.88
CA CYS A 292 -12.85 4.49 22.80
C CYS A 292 -13.73 3.23 22.82
N GLY A 293 -13.15 2.08 23.22
CA GLY A 293 -13.90 0.85 23.35
C GLY A 293 -14.86 0.79 24.54
N ARG A 294 -14.83 1.76 25.46
CA ARG A 294 -15.78 1.88 26.58
C ARG A 294 -16.83 2.96 26.36
N LYS A 295 -16.67 3.77 25.31
CA LYS A 295 -17.59 4.85 24.98
C LYS A 295 -18.70 4.36 24.07
N THR A 296 -19.89 4.84 24.35
CA THR A 296 -21.08 4.64 23.51
C THR A 296 -21.45 5.95 22.85
N ILE A 297 -21.79 5.89 21.57
CA ILE A 297 -22.28 7.02 20.77
C ILE A 297 -23.68 6.69 20.24
N LYS A 298 -24.56 7.68 20.15
CA LYS A 298 -25.82 7.57 19.41
C LYS A 298 -25.68 8.30 18.09
N THR A 299 -25.92 7.62 16.97
CA THR A 299 -25.98 8.28 15.67
C THR A 299 -27.43 8.66 15.35
N LYS A 300 -27.70 9.89 14.91
CA LYS A 300 -29.08 10.34 14.57
C LYS A 300 -29.81 9.41 13.59
N LYS A 301 -29.08 8.77 12.67
CA LYS A 301 -29.66 7.98 11.58
C LYS A 301 -30.17 6.61 12.04
N SER A 302 -29.63 6.04 13.12
CA SER A 302 -30.17 4.80 13.71
C SER A 302 -30.92 5.01 15.01
N GLY A 303 -30.59 6.03 15.80
CA GLY A 303 -31.03 6.12 17.19
C GLY A 303 -30.48 4.98 18.08
N VAL A 304 -29.64 4.10 17.52
CA VAL A 304 -29.06 2.96 18.23
C VAL A 304 -27.73 3.40 18.85
N ALA A 305 -27.61 3.13 20.14
CA ALA A 305 -26.36 3.25 20.87
C ALA A 305 -25.33 2.25 20.31
N GLU A 306 -24.21 2.74 19.82
CA GLU A 306 -23.15 1.96 19.19
C GLU A 306 -21.83 2.23 19.93
N ASN A 307 -20.99 1.20 20.07
CA ASN A 307 -19.66 1.35 20.66
C ASN A 307 -18.77 2.21 19.75
N LEU A 308 -18.09 3.22 20.30
CA LEU A 308 -17.26 4.13 19.52
C LEU A 308 -16.09 3.41 18.85
N GLY A 309 -15.45 2.45 19.52
CA GLY A 309 -14.40 1.63 18.92
C GLY A 309 -14.89 0.82 17.70
N CYS A 310 -16.06 0.20 17.81
CA CYS A 310 -16.69 -0.51 16.68
C CYS A 310 -17.03 0.45 15.53
N TRP A 311 -17.54 1.64 15.84
CA TRP A 311 -17.81 2.67 14.84
C TRP A 311 -16.55 3.09 14.08
N LEU A 312 -15.44 3.31 14.79
CA LEU A 312 -14.16 3.64 14.15
C LEU A 312 -13.67 2.50 13.25
N LYS A 313 -13.84 1.23 13.64
CA LYS A 313 -13.55 0.08 12.77
C LYS A 313 -14.41 0.05 11.51
N GLN A 314 -15.69 0.39 11.61
CA GLN A 314 -16.54 0.50 10.43
C GLN A 314 -16.02 1.62 9.51
N LEU A 315 -15.63 2.76 10.08
CA LEU A 315 -15.07 3.87 9.32
C LEU A 315 -13.73 3.52 8.65
N ASP A 316 -12.90 2.69 9.29
CA ASP A 316 -11.67 2.11 8.72
C ASP A 316 -11.96 1.30 7.46
N ILE A 317 -13.03 0.51 7.44
CA ILE A 317 -13.48 -0.22 6.25
C ILE A 317 -14.05 0.73 5.20
N GLU A 318 -14.92 1.67 5.59
CA GLU A 318 -15.56 2.63 4.66
C GLU A 318 -14.58 3.60 3.99
N TYR A 319 -13.40 3.82 4.57
CA TYR A 319 -12.30 4.50 3.89
C TYR A 319 -11.89 3.82 2.58
N HIS A 320 -11.94 2.49 2.55
CA HIS A 320 -11.58 1.68 1.38
C HIS A 320 -12.77 1.34 0.48
N ASN A 321 -13.94 1.92 0.72
CA ASN A 321 -15.10 1.76 -0.16
C ASN A 321 -14.83 2.50 -1.48
N ILE A 322 -14.80 1.76 -2.59
CA ILE A 322 -14.46 2.26 -3.93
C ILE A 322 -15.61 2.98 -4.63
N ASN A 323 -16.77 3.11 -3.98
CA ASN A 323 -17.88 3.87 -4.54
C ASN A 323 -17.52 5.38 -4.54
N PRO A 324 -17.52 6.07 -5.70
CA PRO A 324 -17.11 7.47 -5.80
C PRO A 324 -17.97 8.46 -4.99
N ASP A 325 -19.25 8.12 -4.76
CA ASP A 325 -20.21 9.00 -4.10
C ASP A 325 -20.28 8.78 -2.58
N THR A 326 -19.87 7.60 -2.12
CA THR A 326 -20.10 7.16 -0.74
C THR A 326 -18.84 6.79 0.02
N GLY A 327 -17.77 6.39 -0.67
CA GLY A 327 -16.52 6.01 -0.03
C GLY A 327 -15.85 7.20 0.65
N VAL A 328 -15.41 7.01 1.90
CA VAL A 328 -14.89 8.14 2.70
C VAL A 328 -13.67 8.78 2.03
N TYR A 329 -12.79 7.98 1.42
CA TYR A 329 -11.67 8.52 0.63
C TYR A 329 -12.13 9.37 -0.55
N HIS A 330 -13.09 8.89 -1.35
CA HIS A 330 -13.58 9.61 -2.53
C HIS A 330 -14.36 10.86 -2.16
N VAL A 331 -15.13 10.84 -1.08
CA VAL A 331 -15.80 12.05 -0.55
C VAL A 331 -14.76 13.13 -0.22
N LEU A 332 -13.67 12.78 0.47
CA LEU A 332 -12.58 13.71 0.77
C LEU A 332 -11.87 14.20 -0.50
N GLN A 333 -11.66 13.30 -1.45
CA GLN A 333 -11.04 13.62 -2.74
C GLN A 333 -11.87 14.64 -3.53
N ASN A 334 -13.18 14.41 -3.65
CA ASN A 334 -14.11 15.28 -4.39
C ASN A 334 -14.24 16.68 -3.75
N GLN A 335 -13.93 16.79 -2.46
CA GLN A 335 -13.88 18.05 -1.71
C GLN A 335 -12.52 18.74 -1.78
N GLY A 336 -11.53 18.17 -2.49
CA GLY A 336 -10.18 18.72 -2.58
C GLY A 336 -9.33 18.53 -1.32
N ALA A 337 -9.77 17.72 -0.36
CA ALA A 337 -9.06 17.47 0.90
C ALA A 337 -7.95 16.40 0.79
N ILE A 338 -7.71 15.89 -0.43
CA ILE A 338 -6.72 14.86 -0.74
C ILE A 338 -5.83 15.34 -1.89
N LYS A 339 -4.52 15.17 -1.73
CA LYS A 339 -3.56 15.52 -2.77
C LYS A 339 -3.52 14.43 -3.86
N ARG A 340 -3.71 14.85 -5.11
CA ARG A 340 -3.65 14.01 -6.31
C ARG A 340 -2.25 14.00 -6.94
N ILE A 341 -1.96 12.95 -7.70
CA ILE A 341 -0.82 12.76 -8.60
C ILE A 341 -1.29 12.82 -10.06
N VAL A 342 -2.44 12.22 -10.37
CA VAL A 342 -3.02 12.18 -11.73
C VAL A 342 -4.39 12.86 -11.75
N SER A 343 -4.80 13.31 -12.93
CA SER A 343 -6.12 13.88 -13.18
C SER A 343 -7.20 12.79 -13.39
N ASP A 344 -8.47 13.18 -13.22
CA ASP A 344 -9.60 12.29 -13.50
C ASP A 344 -9.70 11.93 -14.99
N GLU A 345 -9.24 12.82 -15.88
CA GLU A 345 -9.18 12.56 -17.33
C GLU A 345 -8.16 11.45 -17.65
N GLU A 346 -6.97 11.49 -17.05
CA GLU A 346 -5.96 10.44 -17.22
C GLU A 346 -6.47 9.08 -16.72
N ILE A 347 -7.15 9.06 -15.57
CA ILE A 347 -7.76 7.84 -15.02
C ILE A 347 -8.85 7.32 -15.96
N SER A 348 -9.76 8.20 -16.42
CA SER A 348 -10.85 7.83 -17.33
C SER A 348 -10.33 7.26 -18.64
N ASN A 349 -9.32 7.90 -19.22
CA ASN A 349 -8.65 7.44 -20.44
C ASN A 349 -8.03 6.04 -20.25
N ALA A 350 -7.39 5.78 -19.11
CA ALA A 350 -6.75 4.50 -18.81
C ALA A 350 -7.73 3.32 -18.65
N VAL A 351 -9.02 3.57 -18.41
CA VAL A 351 -10.05 2.50 -18.37
C VAL A 351 -10.19 1.83 -19.74
N GLY A 352 -10.21 2.64 -20.80
CA GLY A 352 -10.41 2.18 -22.17
C GLY A 352 -9.12 1.90 -22.92
N ASN A 353 -8.00 2.53 -22.55
CA ASN A 353 -6.77 2.54 -23.33
C ASN A 353 -5.59 1.92 -22.58
N PRO A 354 -4.97 0.86 -23.12
CA PRO A 354 -3.80 0.24 -22.50
C PRO A 354 -2.54 1.12 -22.65
N PRO A 355 -1.52 0.95 -21.79
CA PRO A 355 -0.21 1.56 -21.97
C PRO A 355 0.40 1.20 -23.32
N THR A 356 0.87 2.20 -24.07
CA THR A 356 1.36 2.05 -25.46
C THR A 356 2.79 1.54 -25.56
N ASP A 357 3.50 1.54 -24.45
CA ASP A 357 4.93 1.24 -24.29
C ASP A 357 5.16 -0.11 -23.60
N THR A 358 4.18 -1.01 -23.65
CA THR A 358 4.30 -2.40 -23.17
C THR A 358 3.48 -3.34 -24.05
N ARG A 359 3.69 -4.66 -23.91
CA ARG A 359 2.82 -5.69 -24.50
C ARG A 359 1.33 -5.58 -24.15
N ALA A 360 0.95 -4.79 -23.14
CA ALA A 360 -0.46 -4.52 -22.86
C ALA A 360 -1.15 -3.84 -24.04
N TYR A 361 -0.43 -3.03 -24.81
CA TYR A 361 -0.94 -2.39 -26.02
C TYR A 361 -1.46 -3.42 -27.03
N ILE A 362 -0.64 -4.43 -27.35
CA ILE A 362 -1.00 -5.50 -28.29
C ILE A 362 -2.26 -6.23 -27.82
N ARG A 363 -2.31 -6.62 -26.54
CA ARG A 363 -3.48 -7.30 -25.97
C ARG A 363 -4.74 -6.44 -26.04
N GLY A 364 -4.66 -5.18 -25.64
CA GLY A 364 -5.82 -4.28 -25.66
C GLY A 364 -6.32 -3.99 -27.08
N MET A 365 -5.41 -3.78 -28.03
CA MET A 365 -5.78 -3.55 -29.44
C MET A 365 -6.37 -4.80 -30.08
N ALA A 366 -5.81 -5.99 -29.82
CA ALA A 366 -6.38 -7.25 -30.27
C ALA A 366 -7.77 -7.48 -29.68
N ALA A 367 -7.95 -7.28 -28.37
CA ALA A 367 -9.25 -7.40 -27.72
C ALA A 367 -10.30 -6.43 -28.29
N ARG A 368 -9.87 -5.25 -28.75
CA ARG A 368 -10.75 -4.23 -29.34
C ARG A 368 -11.15 -4.55 -30.77
N HIS A 369 -10.23 -5.04 -31.60
CA HIS A 369 -10.44 -5.15 -33.05
C HIS A 369 -10.60 -6.57 -33.57
N LEU A 370 -10.11 -7.58 -32.83
CA LEU A 370 -10.06 -8.98 -33.26
C LEU A 370 -10.79 -9.91 -32.28
N LYS A 371 -11.71 -9.37 -31.47
CA LYS A 371 -12.40 -10.10 -30.38
C LYS A 371 -12.96 -11.45 -30.81
N GLU A 372 -13.57 -11.52 -31.99
CA GLU A 372 -14.21 -12.75 -32.50
C GLU A 372 -13.19 -13.80 -32.96
N LEU A 373 -11.95 -13.40 -33.23
CA LEU A 373 -10.88 -14.28 -33.65
C LEU A 373 -9.99 -14.73 -32.48
N ILE A 374 -10.09 -14.09 -31.31
CA ILE A 374 -9.29 -14.48 -30.14
C ILE A 374 -9.84 -15.77 -29.56
N THR A 375 -9.01 -16.82 -29.56
CA THR A 375 -9.34 -18.11 -28.94
C THR A 375 -8.88 -18.18 -27.49
N ASP A 376 -7.74 -17.56 -27.16
CA ASP A 376 -7.22 -17.46 -25.80
C ASP A 376 -6.34 -16.21 -25.64
N MET A 377 -6.30 -15.66 -24.43
CA MET A 377 -5.50 -14.47 -24.10
C MET A 377 -4.95 -14.52 -22.67
N HIS A 378 -3.63 -14.41 -22.57
CA HIS A 378 -2.87 -14.46 -21.32
C HIS A 378 -1.81 -13.33 -21.26
N TRP A 379 -1.03 -13.26 -20.17
CA TRP A 379 -0.02 -12.21 -19.98
C TRP A 379 1.08 -12.20 -21.04
N HIS A 380 1.48 -13.37 -21.54
CA HIS A 380 2.62 -13.57 -22.43
C HIS A 380 2.25 -14.27 -23.74
N ILE A 381 0.96 -14.58 -23.93
CA ILE A 381 0.45 -15.33 -25.08
C ILE A 381 -0.86 -14.69 -25.53
N LEU A 382 -1.03 -14.61 -26.85
CA LEU A 382 -2.29 -14.32 -27.51
C LEU A 382 -2.53 -15.39 -28.58
N GLU A 383 -3.66 -16.07 -28.54
CA GLU A 383 -4.04 -17.05 -29.56
C GLU A 383 -5.17 -16.49 -30.43
N ILE A 384 -4.94 -16.51 -31.74
CA ILE A 384 -5.87 -15.96 -32.74
C ILE A 384 -6.18 -17.04 -33.77
N HIS A 385 -7.45 -17.30 -34.02
CA HIS A 385 -7.92 -18.20 -35.07
C HIS A 385 -7.34 -17.79 -36.44
N GLY A 386 -6.70 -18.73 -37.14
CA GLY A 386 -6.03 -18.49 -38.43
C GLY A 386 -4.62 -17.91 -38.35
N LEU A 387 -4.15 -17.48 -37.18
CA LEU A 387 -2.74 -17.12 -36.93
C LEU A 387 -2.03 -18.13 -36.02
N GLY A 388 -2.77 -18.74 -35.10
CA GLY A 388 -2.22 -19.56 -34.02
C GLY A 388 -1.72 -18.74 -32.85
N ARG A 389 -0.74 -19.27 -32.13
CA ARG A 389 -0.23 -18.74 -30.88
C ARG A 389 0.87 -17.71 -31.10
N VAL A 390 0.69 -16.50 -30.57
CA VAL A 390 1.65 -15.39 -30.60
C VAL A 390 2.23 -15.17 -29.20
N GLN A 391 3.55 -15.25 -29.08
CA GLN A 391 4.25 -14.93 -27.83
C GLN A 391 4.44 -13.41 -27.71
N LEU A 392 4.20 -12.86 -26.53
CA LEU A 392 4.29 -11.44 -26.25
C LEU A 392 5.46 -11.13 -25.31
N ASP A 393 6.47 -10.44 -25.82
CA ASP A 393 7.60 -9.92 -25.05
C ASP A 393 7.19 -8.62 -24.31
N PRO A 394 7.42 -8.46 -22.99
CA PRO A 394 7.06 -7.25 -22.27
C PRO A 394 7.75 -5.98 -22.75
N PHE A 395 8.92 -6.12 -23.37
CA PHE A 395 9.76 -5.02 -23.86
C PHE A 395 9.56 -4.77 -25.37
N ASP A 396 8.83 -5.64 -26.07
CA ASP A 396 8.41 -5.38 -27.45
C ASP A 396 7.07 -4.64 -27.46
N CYS A 397 7.16 -3.35 -27.75
CA CYS A 397 6.06 -2.39 -27.63
C CYS A 397 5.55 -1.93 -28.98
N THR A 398 5.85 -2.66 -30.05
CA THR A 398 5.69 -2.09 -31.38
C THR A 398 4.23 -2.06 -31.82
N LYS A 399 3.71 -0.83 -32.00
CA LYS A 399 2.55 -0.54 -32.87
C LYS A 399 2.62 -1.33 -34.18
N GLY A 400 3.83 -1.57 -34.69
CA GLY A 400 4.10 -2.40 -35.87
C GLY A 400 3.45 -3.78 -35.85
N ILE A 401 3.55 -4.54 -34.75
CA ILE A 401 2.91 -5.86 -34.65
C ILE A 401 1.38 -5.73 -34.75
N VAL A 402 0.81 -4.74 -34.05
CA VAL A 402 -0.63 -4.47 -34.12
C VAL A 402 -1.04 -4.09 -35.54
N ASP A 403 -0.29 -3.21 -36.21
CA ASP A 403 -0.59 -2.79 -37.58
C ASP A 403 -0.51 -3.95 -38.57
N VAL A 404 0.46 -4.85 -38.42
CA VAL A 404 0.54 -6.09 -39.21
C VAL A 404 -0.64 -7.01 -38.93
N LEU A 405 -1.00 -7.22 -37.66
CA LEU A 405 -2.15 -8.03 -37.26
C LEU A 405 -3.46 -7.46 -37.83
N LEU A 406 -3.69 -6.17 -37.67
CA LEU A 406 -4.89 -5.49 -38.15
C LEU A 406 -4.95 -5.47 -39.68
N LYS A 407 -3.83 -5.33 -40.38
CA LYS A 407 -3.79 -5.43 -41.86
C LYS A 407 -4.10 -6.83 -42.38
N LYS A 408 -3.77 -7.88 -41.61
CA LYS A 408 -4.00 -9.27 -42.02
C LYS A 408 -5.46 -9.71 -41.87
N PHE A 409 -6.19 -9.12 -40.93
CA PHE A 409 -7.55 -9.53 -40.54
C PHE A 409 -8.64 -8.47 -40.79
N ARG A 410 -8.27 -7.35 -41.42
CA ARG A 410 -9.20 -6.50 -42.18
C ARG A 410 -9.33 -7.04 -43.59
#